data_AF-A0A929BSC0-F1
#
_entry.id   AF-A0A929BSC0-F1
#
_cell.length_a   1.000
_cell.length_b   1.000
_cell.length_c   1.000
_cell.angle_alpha   90.00
_cell.angle_beta   90.00
_cell.angle_gamma   90.00
#
_symmetry.space_group_name_H-M   'P 1'
#
loop_
_entity.id
_entity.type
_entity.pdbx_description
1 polymer ?
#
loop_
_entity_poly.entity_id
_entity_poly.type
_entity_poly.pdbx_seq_one_letter_code
_entity_poly.pdbx_strand_id
1 'polypeptide(L)'
;MEEKTRSPSPMEFGSMPLDPVYAWGIVLEPVETLIERTSGFIKQLARETYERGQEFEYEDKELEQRFLAFFDQLVQEGTLTRLPDAEPAMGRRILGPRRWLHAQRIRINHLVAYWREHGLSS
;
A
#
# COMPACT_ATOMS: atom_id res chain seq x y z
N MET A 1 2.07 -34.00 -7.24
CA MET A 1 1.20 -33.09 -6.48
C MET A 1 2.14 -32.15 -5.72
N GLU A 2 2.43 -31.00 -6.29
CA GLU A 2 3.12 -29.91 -5.59
C GLU A 2 2.16 -28.73 -5.61
N GLU A 3 1.35 -28.65 -4.56
CA GLU A 3 0.59 -27.45 -4.24
C GLU A 3 1.62 -26.40 -3.82
N LYS A 4 2.17 -25.67 -4.79
CA LYS A 4 2.86 -24.41 -4.52
C LYS A 4 1.83 -23.53 -3.83
N THR A 5 1.97 -23.38 -2.52
CA THR A 5 1.35 -22.33 -1.71
C THR A 5 1.68 -20.99 -2.34
N ARG A 6 0.87 -20.59 -3.32
CA ARG A 6 0.92 -19.27 -3.93
C ARG A 6 0.48 -18.33 -2.81
N SER A 7 1.45 -17.68 -2.18
CA SER A 7 1.18 -16.47 -1.43
C SER A 7 0.28 -15.59 -2.31
N PRO A 8 -0.81 -15.02 -1.77
CA PRO A 8 -1.72 -14.20 -2.56
C PRO A 8 -0.93 -13.23 -3.42
N SER A 9 -1.02 -13.37 -4.75
CA SER A 9 -0.24 -12.51 -5.64
C SER A 9 -0.81 -11.09 -5.51
N PRO A 10 0.03 -10.04 -5.43
CA PRO A 10 -0.43 -8.65 -5.31
C PRO A 10 -1.47 -8.24 -6.37
N MET A 11 -1.49 -8.95 -7.50
CA MET A 11 -2.44 -8.81 -8.61
C MET A 11 -3.89 -9.20 -8.27
N GLU A 12 -4.17 -9.97 -7.22
CA GLU A 12 -5.53 -10.41 -6.88
C GLU A 12 -6.30 -9.41 -6.00
N PHE A 13 -5.66 -8.35 -5.51
CA PHE A 13 -6.25 -7.44 -4.50
C PHE A 13 -6.80 -6.12 -5.05
N GLY A 14 -7.05 -6.05 -6.36
CA GLY A 14 -7.80 -4.97 -6.99
C GLY A 14 -6.98 -4.12 -7.96
N SER A 15 -7.65 -3.59 -8.97
CA SER A 15 -7.11 -2.77 -10.06
C SER A 15 -6.66 -1.35 -9.64
N MET A 16 -6.52 -1.08 -8.33
CA MET A 16 -6.13 0.24 -7.83
C MET A 16 -4.61 0.42 -7.79
N PRO A 17 -4.06 1.52 -8.34
CA PRO A 17 -2.63 1.78 -8.38
C PRO A 17 -2.06 2.00 -6.97
N LEU A 18 -0.83 1.54 -6.72
CA LEU A 18 -0.07 1.81 -5.49
C LEU A 18 0.69 3.15 -5.56
N ASP A 19 0.70 3.78 -6.73
CA ASP A 19 1.43 5.03 -6.94
C ASP A 19 0.69 6.22 -6.28
N PRO A 20 1.37 7.02 -5.42
CA PRO A 20 0.80 8.18 -4.76
C PRO A 20 0.39 9.31 -5.72
N VAL A 21 0.81 9.29 -7.00
CA VAL A 21 0.37 10.26 -8.01
C VAL A 21 -1.16 10.28 -8.14
N TYR A 22 -1.81 9.13 -7.99
CA TYR A 22 -3.26 8.98 -8.10
C TYR A 22 -4.03 9.52 -6.88
N ALA A 23 -3.34 9.77 -5.77
CA ALA A 23 -3.95 10.32 -4.56
C ALA A 23 -3.60 11.80 -4.39
N TRP A 24 -2.32 12.13 -4.44
CA TRP A 24 -1.81 13.45 -4.08
C TRP A 24 -1.14 14.19 -5.24
N GLY A 25 -0.92 13.55 -6.39
CA GLY A 25 -0.13 14.12 -7.50
C GLY A 25 1.38 14.04 -7.26
N ILE A 26 1.81 13.35 -6.20
CA ILE A 26 3.22 13.14 -5.85
C ILE A 26 3.81 12.14 -6.84
N VAL A 27 4.86 12.55 -7.55
CA VAL A 27 5.54 11.71 -8.54
C VAL A 27 6.84 11.21 -7.93
N LEU A 28 6.99 9.89 -7.86
CA LEU A 28 8.17 9.23 -7.31
C LEU A 28 8.73 8.21 -8.31
N GLU A 29 10.05 8.23 -8.50
CA GLU A 29 10.75 7.31 -9.37
C GLU A 29 11.91 6.61 -8.66
N PRO A 30 12.32 5.40 -9.09
CA PRO A 30 11.73 4.61 -10.17
C PRO A 30 10.41 3.93 -9.74
N VAL A 31 9.42 3.91 -10.65
CA VAL A 31 8.06 3.43 -10.36
C VAL A 31 8.05 1.97 -9.91
N GLU A 32 8.88 1.10 -10.49
CA GLU A 32 8.94 -0.31 -10.12
C GLU A 32 9.34 -0.50 -8.65
N THR A 33 10.36 0.24 -8.20
CA THR A 33 10.80 0.25 -6.80
C THR A 33 9.72 0.83 -5.90
N LEU A 34 9.03 1.90 -6.32
CA LEU A 34 7.89 2.44 -5.58
C LEU A 34 6.81 1.38 -5.36
N ILE A 35 6.40 0.67 -6.41
CA ILE A 35 5.36 -0.38 -6.33
C ILE A 35 5.81 -1.52 -5.40
N GLU A 36 7.05 -1.99 -5.53
CA GLU A 36 7.60 -3.05 -4.69
C GLU A 36 7.64 -2.64 -3.21
N ARG A 37 8.22 -1.48 -2.92
CA ARG A 37 8.35 -0.95 -1.54
C ARG A 37 6.99 -0.70 -0.92
N THR A 38 6.05 -0.13 -1.66
CA THR A 38 4.67 0.11 -1.18
C THR A 38 3.95 -1.20 -0.90
N SER A 39 4.12 -2.23 -1.73
CA SER A 39 3.56 -3.56 -1.46
C SER A 39 4.15 -4.16 -0.18
N GLY A 40 5.45 -4.02 0.03
CA GLY A 40 6.12 -4.43 1.27
C GLY A 40 5.56 -3.71 2.50
N PHE A 41 5.38 -2.39 2.41
CA PHE A 41 4.81 -1.59 3.49
C PHE A 41 3.36 -1.97 3.83
N ILE A 42 2.53 -2.26 2.83
CA ILE A 42 1.17 -2.78 3.04
C ILE A 42 1.20 -4.11 3.81
N LYS A 43 2.12 -5.03 3.46
CA LYS A 43 2.29 -6.29 4.21
C LYS A 43 2.76 -6.05 5.64
N GLN A 44 3.65 -5.07 5.86
CA GLN A 44 4.08 -4.69 7.20
C GLN A 44 2.91 -4.17 8.04
N LEU A 45 2.11 -3.24 7.51
CA LEU A 45 0.92 -2.71 8.20
C LEU A 45 -0.09 -3.81 8.52
N ALA A 46 -0.29 -4.76 7.59
CA ALA A 46 -1.11 -5.93 7.83
C ALA A 46 -0.55 -6.77 8.99
N ARG A 47 0.76 -6.97 9.03
CA ARG A 47 1.41 -7.80 10.06
C ARG A 47 1.29 -7.16 11.43
N GLU A 48 1.54 -5.85 11.52
CA GLU A 48 1.34 -5.07 12.75
C GLU A 48 -0.09 -5.21 13.27
N THR A 49 -1.08 -5.17 12.36
CA THR A 49 -2.50 -5.32 12.71
C THR A 49 -2.82 -6.74 13.18
N TYR A 50 -2.31 -7.75 12.47
CA TYR A 50 -2.48 -9.15 12.83
C TYR A 50 -1.90 -9.47 14.21
N GLU A 51 -0.66 -9.03 14.47
CA GLU A 51 0.06 -9.27 15.73
C GLU A 51 -0.58 -8.56 16.93
N ARG A 52 -1.19 -7.39 16.72
CA ARG A 52 -1.95 -6.68 17.78
C ARG A 52 -3.25 -7.38 18.17
N GLY A 53 -3.76 -8.29 17.34
CA GLY A 53 -5.02 -9.01 17.60
C GLY A 53 -6.28 -8.12 17.55
N GLN A 54 -6.15 -6.86 17.14
CA GLN A 54 -7.26 -5.91 17.01
C GLN A 54 -7.79 -5.87 15.57
N GLU A 55 -8.98 -5.30 15.37
CA GLU A 55 -9.43 -4.92 14.03
C GLU A 55 -8.55 -3.77 13.50
N PHE A 56 -8.49 -3.60 12.17
CA PHE A 56 -7.69 -2.53 11.56
C PHE A 56 -8.33 -1.16 11.88
N GLU A 57 -7.87 -0.55 12.97
CA GLU A 57 -8.43 0.70 13.50
C GLU A 57 -7.71 1.96 13.00
N TYR A 58 -6.86 1.87 11.97
CA TYR A 58 -6.22 3.08 11.44
C TYR A 58 -7.27 3.98 10.81
N GLU A 59 -7.54 5.14 11.43
CA GLU A 59 -8.30 6.22 10.83
C GLU A 59 -7.64 6.67 9.50
N ASP A 60 -8.43 7.21 8.56
CA ASP A 60 -7.91 7.66 7.25
C ASP A 60 -6.70 8.60 7.41
N LYS A 61 -6.73 9.45 8.44
CA LYS A 61 -5.66 10.41 8.75
C LYS A 61 -4.38 9.73 9.23
N GLU A 62 -4.47 8.73 10.11
CA GLU A 62 -3.28 8.01 10.57
C GLU A 62 -2.67 7.21 9.42
N LEU A 63 -3.51 6.54 8.62
CA LEU A 63 -3.05 5.78 7.46
C LEU A 63 -2.39 6.70 6.43
N GLU A 64 -2.96 7.88 6.18
CA GLU A 64 -2.36 8.91 5.32
C GLU A 64 -0.97 9.33 5.83
N GLN A 65 -0.86 9.68 7.11
CA GLN A 65 0.41 10.09 7.70
C GLN A 65 1.48 9.00 7.58
N ARG A 66 1.11 7.74 7.78
CA ARG A 66 2.02 6.59 7.65
C ARG A 66 2.51 6.43 6.22
N PHE A 67 1.64 6.52 5.21
CA PHE A 67 2.06 6.42 3.82
C PHE A 67 2.94 7.59 3.37
N LEU A 68 2.56 8.83 3.72
CA LEU A 68 3.36 10.00 3.35
C LEU A 68 4.73 9.97 4.02
N ALA A 69 4.81 9.64 5.31
CA ALA A 69 6.07 9.49 6.03
C ALA A 69 6.95 8.37 5.42
N PHE A 70 6.34 7.25 5.03
CA PHE A 70 7.03 6.17 4.35
C PHE A 70 7.65 6.62 3.00
N PHE A 71 6.89 7.34 2.17
CA PHE A 71 7.40 7.86 0.91
C PHE A 71 8.51 8.89 1.12
N ASP A 72 8.34 9.81 2.08
CA ASP A 72 9.36 10.79 2.43
C ASP A 72 10.65 10.12 2.90
N GLN A 73 10.55 9.05 3.71
CA GLN A 73 11.70 8.25 4.13
C GLN A 73 12.43 7.63 2.93
N LEU A 74 11.70 7.02 1.98
CA LEU A 74 12.32 6.45 0.77
C LEU A 74 13.04 7.50 -0.08
N VAL A 75 12.54 8.74 -0.11
CA VAL A 75 13.20 9.85 -0.79
C VAL A 75 14.45 10.30 -0.03
N GLN A 76 14.37 10.42 1.31
CA GLN A 76 15.51 10.79 2.15
C GLN A 76 16.66 9.77 2.08
N GLU A 77 16.33 8.47 1.98
CA GLU A 77 17.30 7.39 1.83
C GLU A 77 17.91 7.33 0.42
N GLY A 78 17.39 8.10 -0.54
CA GLY A 78 17.80 8.03 -1.95
C GLY A 78 17.28 6.78 -2.69
N THR A 79 16.37 6.02 -2.08
CA THR A 79 15.70 4.87 -2.71
C THR A 79 14.75 5.33 -3.82
N LEU A 80 14.06 6.45 -3.59
CA LEU A 80 13.21 7.11 -4.58
C LEU A 80 13.68 8.55 -4.82
N THR A 81 13.41 9.06 -6.01
CA THR A 81 13.58 10.46 -6.38
C THR A 81 12.20 11.10 -6.50
N ARG A 82 12.00 12.23 -5.82
CA ARG A 82 10.80 13.04 -5.98
C ARG A 82 10.95 13.94 -7.20
N LEU A 83 10.04 13.77 -8.15
CA LEU A 83 9.91 14.65 -9.31
C LEU A 83 8.91 15.77 -9.01
N PRO A 84 8.85 16.84 -9.84
CA PRO A 84 7.80 17.84 -9.73
C PRO A 84 6.42 17.18 -9.71
N ASP A 85 5.60 17.60 -8.76
CA ASP A 85 4.23 17.08 -8.63
C ASP A 85 3.49 17.27 -9.95
N ALA A 86 2.82 16.21 -10.40
CA ALA A 86 2.08 16.23 -11.65
C ALA A 86 0.65 16.68 -11.39
N GLU A 87 0.10 17.48 -12.31
CA GLU A 87 -1.35 17.52 -12.42
C GLU A 87 -1.82 16.11 -12.74
N PRO A 88 -2.70 15.53 -11.92
CA PRO A 88 -3.09 14.14 -12.05
C PRO A 88 -3.69 13.90 -13.43
N ALA A 89 -3.00 13.10 -14.25
CA ALA A 89 -3.38 12.77 -15.62
C ALA A 89 -4.75 12.09 -15.64
N MET A 90 -5.85 12.85 -15.79
CA MET A 90 -7.24 12.41 -15.62
C MET A 90 -7.58 11.70 -14.27
N GLY A 91 -6.58 11.34 -13.46
CA GLY A 91 -6.63 10.41 -12.35
C GLY A 91 -7.27 10.97 -11.09
N ARG A 92 -7.18 12.30 -10.83
CA ARG A 92 -7.88 12.95 -9.70
C ARG A 92 -9.39 12.84 -9.81
N ARG A 93 -9.91 12.75 -11.05
CA ARG A 93 -11.34 12.50 -11.27
C ARG A 93 -11.73 11.07 -10.88
N ILE A 94 -10.78 10.14 -10.85
CA ILE A 94 -11.03 8.71 -10.64
C ILE A 94 -10.67 8.30 -9.20
N LEU A 95 -9.52 8.76 -8.68
CA LEU A 95 -9.02 8.49 -7.32
C LEU A 95 -8.53 9.79 -6.66
N GLY A 96 -8.80 9.93 -5.37
CA GLY A 96 -8.25 10.97 -4.51
C GLY A 96 -7.81 10.34 -3.18
N PRO A 97 -7.21 11.10 -2.25
CA PRO A 97 -6.55 10.54 -1.06
C PRO A 97 -7.44 9.55 -0.32
N ARG A 98 -8.69 9.93 -0.03
CA ARG A 98 -9.67 9.07 0.65
C ARG A 98 -9.92 7.74 -0.07
N ARG A 99 -10.13 7.75 -1.38
CA ARG A 99 -10.42 6.53 -2.15
C ARG A 99 -9.20 5.62 -2.24
N TRP A 100 -8.03 6.22 -2.42
CA TRP A 100 -6.77 5.50 -2.47
C TRP A 100 -6.49 4.83 -1.11
N LEU A 101 -6.61 5.57 -0.01
CA LEU A 101 -6.43 5.05 1.35
C LEU A 101 -7.45 3.96 1.69
N HIS A 102 -8.71 4.17 1.31
CA HIS A 102 -9.76 3.17 1.49
C HIS A 102 -9.42 1.85 0.78
N ALA A 103 -8.89 1.91 -0.44
CA ALA A 103 -8.47 0.71 -1.14
C ALA A 103 -7.28 0.02 -0.46
N GLN A 104 -6.28 0.77 0.00
CA GLN A 104 -5.16 0.16 0.73
C GLN A 104 -5.63 -0.46 2.04
N ARG A 105 -6.58 0.17 2.76
CA ARG A 105 -7.22 -0.43 3.94
C ARG A 105 -7.89 -1.76 3.60
N ILE A 106 -8.65 -1.85 2.51
CA ILE A 106 -9.26 -3.12 2.07
C ILE A 106 -8.18 -4.18 1.82
N ARG A 107 -7.09 -3.83 1.11
CA ARG A 107 -5.99 -4.78 0.87
C ARG A 107 -5.38 -5.30 2.16
N ILE A 108 -5.11 -4.39 3.11
CA ILE A 108 -4.55 -4.76 4.40
C ILE A 108 -5.51 -5.67 5.17
N ASN A 109 -6.80 -5.32 5.22
CA ASN A 109 -7.82 -6.12 5.89
C ASN A 109 -7.92 -7.53 5.32
N HIS A 110 -7.86 -7.67 3.99
CA HIS A 110 -7.88 -8.99 3.38
C HIS A 110 -6.62 -9.81 3.69
N LEU A 111 -5.44 -9.19 3.75
CA LEU A 111 -4.21 -9.88 4.17
C LEU A 111 -4.31 -10.38 5.61
N VAL A 112 -4.82 -9.53 6.51
CA VAL A 112 -5.06 -9.89 7.92
C VAL A 112 -6.06 -11.04 8.02
N ALA A 113 -7.19 -10.97 7.30
CA ALA A 113 -8.21 -12.01 7.29
C ALA A 113 -7.63 -13.35 6.79
N TYR A 114 -6.88 -13.32 5.69
CA TYR A 114 -6.19 -14.48 5.15
C TYR A 114 -5.23 -15.13 6.18
N TRP A 115 -4.42 -14.33 6.88
CA TRP A 115 -3.52 -14.86 7.91
C TRP A 115 -4.25 -15.36 9.16
N ARG A 116 -5.44 -14.84 9.46
CA ARG A 116 -6.29 -15.39 10.55
C ARG A 116 -6.83 -16.77 10.20
N GLU A 117 -7.15 -17.00 8.93
CA GLU A 117 -7.68 -18.27 8.45
C GLU A 117 -6.60 -19.33 8.22
N HIS A 118 -5.44 -18.94 7.71
CA HIS A 118 -4.39 -19.86 7.25
C HIS A 118 -3.09 -19.83 8.08
N GLY A 119 -2.99 -18.94 9.07
CA GLY A 119 -1.76 -18.67 9.80
C GLY A 119 -0.79 -17.76 9.02
N LEU A 120 0.15 -17.15 9.75
CA LEU A 120 1.22 -16.35 9.15
C LEU A 120 2.24 -17.28 8.48
N SER A 121 2.08 -17.55 7.18
CA SER A 121 3.12 -18.25 6.43
C SER A 121 4.36 -17.36 6.34
N SER A 122 5.45 -17.79 7.01
CA SER A 122 6.77 -17.12 7.05
C SER A 122 7.50 -17.16 5.71
#